data_AF-A0A950JK43-F1
#
_entry.id   AF-A0A950JK43-F1
#
_cell.length_a   1.000
_cell.length_b   1.000
_cell.length_c   1.000
_cell.angle_alpha   90.00
_cell.angle_beta   90.00
_cell.angle_gamma   90.00
#
_symmetry.space_group_name_H-M   'P 1'
#
loop_
_entity.id
_entity.type
_entity.pdbx_description
1 polymer ?
#
loop_
_entity_poly.entity_id
_entity_poly.type
_entity_poly.pdbx_seq_one_letter_code
_entity_poly.pdbx_strand_id
1 'polypeptide(L)' 'MPPMISIAGVTKRYKSGLVALDAIDLEIAKGEIFAL' A
#
# COMPACT_ATOMS: atom_id res chain seq x y z
N MET A 1 5.34 -9.25 -16.18
CA MET A 1 3.98 -8.67 -16.41
C MET A 1 3.84 -7.47 -15.48
N PRO A 2 3.18 -6.39 -15.88
CA PRO A 2 2.90 -5.29 -14.96
C PRO A 2 1.99 -5.76 -13.81
N PRO A 3 2.16 -5.25 -12.58
CA PRO A 3 1.28 -5.56 -11.46
C PRO A 3 -0.15 -5.07 -11.74
N MET A 4 -1.16 -5.71 -11.13
CA MET A 4 -2.55 -5.25 -11.24
C MET A 4 -2.86 -4.11 -10.29
N ILE A 5 -2.20 -4.09 -9.12
CA ILE A 5 -2.24 -2.99 -8.16
C ILE A 5 -0.79 -2.65 -7.84
N SER A 6 -0.44 -1.37 -7.91
CA SER A 6 0.85 -0.85 -7.48
C SER A 6 0.62 0.46 -6.73
N ILE A 7 1.14 0.53 -5.52
CA ILE A 7 1.22 1.74 -4.71
C ILE A 7 2.67 1.94 -4.28
N ALA A 8 3.11 3.19 -4.25
CA ALA A 8 4.46 3.56 -3.86
C ALA A 8 4.46 4.74 -2.89
N GLY A 9 5.27 4.68 -1.84
CA GLY A 9 5.48 5.75 -0.87
C GLY A 9 4.21 6.16 -0.12
N VAL A 10 3.22 5.27 0.02
CA VAL A 10 1.93 5.63 0.62
C VAL A 10 2.13 5.96 2.08
N THR A 11 1.84 7.22 2.40
CA THR A 11 1.86 7.74 3.76
C THR A 11 0.46 8.18 4.14
N LYS A 12 -0.06 7.65 5.25
CA LYS A 12 -1.37 8.02 5.80
C LYS A 12 -1.18 8.55 7.20
N ARG A 13 -1.54 9.82 7.39
CA ARG A 13 -1.66 10.44 8.71
C ARG A 13 -3.12 10.76 9.00
N TYR A 14 -3.61 10.37 10.17
CA TYR A 14 -4.93 10.78 10.65
C TYR A 14 -4.88 12.19 11.24
N LYS A 15 -6.04 12.83 11.35
CA LYS A 15 -6.16 14.17 11.95
C LYS A 15 -5.65 14.26 13.39
N SER A 16 -5.67 13.13 14.12
CA SER A 16 -5.09 13.01 15.47
C SER A 16 -3.56 13.12 15.51
N GLY A 17 -2.89 13.11 14.35
CA GLY A 17 -1.43 13.07 14.24
C GLY A 17 -0.85 11.66 14.10
N LEU A 18 -1.65 10.61 14.34
CA LEU A 18 -1.23 9.21 14.20
C LEU A 18 -0.83 8.90 12.76
N VAL A 19 0.36 8.32 12.59
CA VAL A 19 0.82 7.75 11.32
C VAL A 19 0.33 6.32 11.22
N ALA A 20 -0.52 6.05 10.24
CA ALA A 20 -1.10 4.74 9.98
C ALA A 20 -0.32 3.96 8.92
N LEU A 21 0.22 4.66 7.92
CA LEU A 21 1.11 4.13 6.90
C LEU A 21 2.27 5.11 6.77
N ASP A 22 3.49 4.62 6.68
CA ASP A 22 4.70 5.42 6.54
C ASP A 22 5.53 4.89 5.36
N ALA A 23 5.54 5.66 4.26
CA ALA A 23 6.26 5.33 3.03
C ALA A 23 6.09 3.87 2.53
N ILE A 24 4.85 3.36 2.53
CA ILE A 24 4.59 1.96 2.16
C ILE A 24 4.55 1.78 0.64
N ASP A 25 5.28 0.76 0.17
CA ASP A 25 5.21 0.23 -1.19
C ASP A 25 4.47 -1.13 -1.17
N LEU A 26 3.60 -1.36 -2.15
CA LEU A 26 2.92 -2.65 -2.33
C LEU A 26 2.60 -2.88 -3.80
N GLU A 27 2.88 -4.10 -4.26
CA GLU A 27 2.48 -4.61 -5.56
C GLU A 27 1.65 -5.88 -5.37
N ILE A 28 0.59 -6.02 -6.16
CA ILE A 28 -0.21 -7.24 -6.21
C ILE A 28 -0.28 -7.68 -7.68
N ALA A 29 0.20 -8.88 -7.95
CA ALA A 29 0.19 -9.48 -9.26
C ALA A 29 -1.21 -9.98 -9.67
N LYS A 30 -1.40 -10.21 -10.97
CA LYS A 30 -2.65 -10.77 -11.48
C LYS A 30 -2.90 -12.17 -10.90
N GLY A 31 -4.00 -12.33 -10.17
CA GLY A 31 -4.39 -13.60 -9.55
C GLY A 31 -3.75 -13.88 -8.18
N GLU A 32 -2.96 -12.94 -7.66
CA GLU A 32 -2.41 -13.02 -6.31
C GLU A 32 -3.49 -12.70 -5.26
N ILE A 33 -3.55 -13.51 -4.20
CA ILE A 33 -4.37 -13.25 -3.02
C ILE A 33 -3.44 -12.74 -1.93
N PHE A 34 -3.68 -11.49 -1.51
CA PHE A 34 -2.91 -10.81 -0.49
C PHE A 34 -3.82 -10.50 0.72
N ALA A 35 -3.33 -10.74 1.93
CA ALA A 35 -4.09 -10.55 3.18
C ALA A 35 -3.27 -9.78 4.23
N LEU A 36 -3.93 -8.88 4.95
CA LEU A 36 -3.42 -8.06 6.06
C LEU A 36 -4.34 -8.16 7.27
#